data_AF-A0A1G4JPA1-F1
#
_entry.id   AF-A0A1G4JPA1-F1
#
_cell.length_a   1.000
_cell.length_b   1.000
_cell.length_c   1.000
_cell.angle_alpha   90.00
_cell.angle_beta   90.00
_cell.angle_gamma   90.00
#
_symmetry.space_group_name_H-M   'P 1'
#
loop_
_entity.id
_entity.type
_entity.pdbx_description
1 polymer ?
#
loop_
_entity_poly.entity_id
_entity_poly.type
_entity_poly.pdbx_seq_one_letter_code
_entity_poly.pdbx_strand_id
1 'polypeptide(L)'
;MSWTIGGRDRELQQRQRMVTKRRSNAVDDFEAKNPKIEEAEKNEPEFVDLTPEKTESAAIENSVVPVAGKGIADSEDAGVTHFMFDGLQYQFKERASVVEEKEGKIEFRVVNNDNTKENMMVLTGLKNIFQKQLPKMPKEYIARLVYDRSHLSMAVVRKPLTVVGGITYRPFDNREFAEIVFCAISSTEQVRGYGAHLMNHLKDFVRATSKIKYFLTYADNYAIGYFKKQGFTKEITLEKSIWMGYIKDYEGGTLMQCSMLPRIRYLDAAKILILQEAAIQRKIKLVSKSSVVHAGLKHFKDLSNIKPIDPMEIPGLKEAGWTPEMDELAQRPKRGPHYAAMQNVLTELQNHAAAWPFLQPVNKDEVGDYYEFIKEPMDLSTMEMKLENNRYEKMDKFVYDARLIFNNCRAYNGENTSYFKYANRLEKFFNSKIKEIPEYSHLVD
;
A
#
# COMPACT_ATOMS: atom_id res chain seq x y z
N MET A 1 51.79 -9.44 -52.13
CA MET A 1 50.34 -9.15 -52.13
C MET A 1 49.59 -10.41 -51.78
N SER A 2 48.51 -10.25 -50.98
CA SER A 2 47.51 -11.23 -50.52
C SER A 2 47.97 -12.35 -49.57
N TRP A 3 47.40 -12.38 -48.35
CA TRP A 3 46.73 -13.55 -47.75
C TRP A 3 45.74 -13.10 -46.64
N THR A 4 44.47 -13.07 -47.04
CA THR A 4 43.18 -13.37 -46.35
C THR A 4 42.94 -13.09 -44.85
N ILE A 5 41.92 -12.25 -44.62
CA ILE A 5 41.09 -12.09 -43.41
C ILE A 5 40.03 -13.21 -43.41
N GLY A 6 40.06 -14.13 -42.43
CA GLY A 6 39.05 -15.20 -42.35
C GLY A 6 38.96 -15.97 -41.02
N GLY A 7 39.84 -15.68 -40.05
CA GLY A 7 39.89 -16.43 -38.78
C GLY A 7 39.01 -15.86 -37.66
N ARG A 8 38.86 -14.53 -37.55
CA ARG A 8 38.20 -13.89 -36.38
C ARG A 8 36.67 -13.96 -36.39
N ASP A 9 36.03 -13.99 -37.55
CA ASP A 9 34.56 -14.09 -37.63
C ASP A 9 34.02 -15.49 -37.33
N ARG A 10 34.81 -16.55 -37.55
CA ARG A 10 34.39 -17.93 -37.27
C ARG A 10 34.36 -18.23 -35.77
N GLU A 11 35.28 -17.67 -34.98
CA GLU A 11 35.28 -17.82 -33.51
C GLU A 11 34.13 -17.05 -32.84
N LEU A 12 33.78 -15.86 -33.33
CA LEU A 12 32.63 -15.09 -32.85
C LEU A 12 31.30 -15.80 -33.17
N GLN A 13 31.15 -16.34 -34.38
CA GLN A 13 29.98 -17.14 -34.75
C GLN A 13 29.90 -18.47 -34.00
N GLN A 14 31.03 -19.12 -33.68
CA GLN A 14 31.04 -20.33 -32.85
C GLN A 14 30.68 -20.04 -31.39
N ARG A 15 31.13 -18.91 -30.81
CA ARG A 15 30.74 -18.48 -29.46
C ARG A 15 29.25 -18.12 -29.38
N GLN A 16 28.71 -17.41 -30.37
CA GLN A 16 27.27 -17.13 -30.45
C GLN A 16 26.42 -18.40 -30.61
N ARG A 17 26.90 -19.40 -31.37
CA ARG A 17 26.25 -20.72 -31.51
C ARG A 17 26.31 -21.56 -30.23
N MET A 18 27.38 -21.48 -29.44
CA MET A 18 27.47 -22.18 -28.15
C MET A 18 26.59 -21.54 -27.07
N VAL A 19 26.43 -20.21 -27.09
CA VAL A 19 25.53 -19.49 -26.16
C VAL A 19 24.06 -19.74 -26.51
N THR A 20 23.69 -19.79 -27.80
CA THR A 20 22.33 -20.18 -28.23
C THR A 20 22.01 -21.65 -27.93
N LYS A 21 22.99 -22.56 -28.05
CA LYS A 21 22.81 -24.00 -27.72
C LYS A 21 22.78 -24.29 -26.21
N ARG A 22 23.36 -23.41 -25.37
CA ARG A 22 23.14 -23.44 -23.91
C ARG A 22 21.81 -22.81 -23.50
N ARG A 23 21.29 -21.85 -24.28
CA ARG A 23 19.97 -21.23 -24.08
C ARG A 23 18.80 -22.15 -24.44
N SER A 24 18.93 -23.05 -25.44
CA SER A 24 17.88 -24.05 -25.72
C SER A 24 17.72 -25.06 -24.57
N ASN A 25 18.82 -25.59 -24.06
CA ASN A 25 18.78 -26.66 -23.06
C ASN A 25 18.33 -26.20 -21.67
N ALA A 26 18.42 -24.90 -21.34
CA ALA A 26 17.94 -24.36 -20.08
C ALA A 26 16.44 -24.00 -20.11
N VAL A 27 15.88 -23.76 -21.30
CA VAL A 27 14.45 -23.47 -21.51
C VAL A 27 13.65 -24.78 -21.56
N ASP A 28 14.20 -25.82 -22.20
CA ASP A 28 13.58 -27.15 -22.26
C ASP A 28 13.48 -27.81 -20.87
N ASP A 29 14.44 -27.58 -19.97
CA ASP A 29 14.43 -28.11 -18.59
C ASP A 29 13.42 -27.39 -17.67
N PHE A 30 12.95 -26.19 -18.05
CA PHE A 30 11.95 -25.42 -17.30
C PHE A 30 10.53 -25.75 -17.78
N GLU A 31 10.31 -25.96 -19.09
CA GLU A 31 9.02 -26.37 -19.64
C GLU A 31 8.66 -27.84 -19.31
N ALA A 32 9.64 -28.74 -19.17
CA ALA A 32 9.39 -30.14 -18.78
C ALA A 32 8.83 -30.32 -17.35
N LYS A 33 8.82 -29.27 -16.51
CA LYS A 33 8.39 -29.36 -15.10
C LYS A 33 7.00 -28.80 -14.81
N ASN A 34 6.24 -28.29 -15.79
CA ASN A 34 4.94 -27.67 -15.49
C ASN A 34 3.86 -27.83 -16.60
N PRO A 35 3.27 -29.02 -16.77
CA PRO A 35 2.33 -29.31 -17.86
C PRO A 35 0.88 -28.77 -17.66
N LYS A 36 0.63 -27.83 -16.74
CA LYS A 36 -0.74 -27.43 -16.35
C LYS A 36 -1.20 -26.05 -16.85
N ILE A 37 -0.46 -25.43 -17.77
CA ILE A 37 -0.77 -24.06 -18.24
C ILE A 37 -1.84 -24.06 -19.35
N GLU A 38 -2.06 -25.16 -20.07
CA GLU A 38 -3.02 -25.21 -21.20
C GLU A 38 -4.50 -25.45 -20.80
N GLU A 39 -4.80 -25.91 -19.57
CA GLU A 39 -6.20 -26.23 -19.20
C GLU A 39 -7.00 -25.06 -18.59
N ALA A 40 -6.39 -23.89 -18.37
CA ALA A 40 -7.10 -22.72 -17.84
C ALA A 40 -7.84 -21.88 -18.90
N GLU A 41 -7.72 -22.21 -20.19
CA GLU A 41 -8.20 -21.40 -21.32
C GLU A 41 -9.70 -21.58 -21.69
N LYS A 42 -10.53 -22.26 -20.88
CA LYS A 42 -11.91 -22.59 -21.30
C LYS A 42 -13.10 -22.04 -20.50
N ASN A 43 -12.90 -21.25 -19.45
CA ASN A 43 -14.03 -20.67 -18.71
C ASN A 43 -13.83 -19.17 -18.44
N GLU A 44 -14.32 -18.31 -19.34
CA GLU A 44 -14.63 -16.92 -19.02
C GLU A 44 -16.00 -16.87 -18.31
N PRO A 45 -16.12 -16.31 -17.10
CA PRO A 45 -17.40 -15.83 -16.60
C PRO A 45 -17.61 -14.37 -17.01
N GLU A 46 -18.86 -14.06 -17.37
CA GLU A 46 -19.33 -12.72 -17.75
C GLU A 46 -18.96 -11.63 -16.74
N PHE A 47 -18.48 -10.52 -17.29
CA PHE A 47 -18.07 -9.31 -16.58
C PHE A 47 -19.32 -8.55 -16.11
N VAL A 48 -19.58 -8.53 -14.80
CA VAL A 48 -20.60 -7.66 -14.21
C VAL A 48 -19.94 -6.34 -13.84
N ASP A 49 -20.37 -5.27 -14.51
CA ASP A 49 -19.97 -3.89 -14.33
C ASP A 49 -20.22 -3.43 -12.87
N LEU A 50 -19.14 -3.22 -12.12
CA LEU A 50 -19.15 -2.52 -10.84
C LEU A 50 -18.47 -1.18 -11.06
N THR A 51 -19.29 -0.17 -11.29
CA THR A 51 -18.87 1.23 -11.30
C THR A 51 -18.16 1.59 -9.98
N PRO A 52 -17.06 2.36 -10.02
CA PRO A 52 -16.42 2.82 -8.79
C PRO A 52 -17.25 3.96 -8.20
N GLU A 53 -17.94 3.67 -7.10
CA GLU A 53 -18.57 4.69 -6.27
C GLU A 53 -17.51 5.68 -5.76
N LYS A 54 -17.94 6.94 -5.75
CA LYS A 54 -17.17 8.14 -5.41
C LYS A 54 -16.33 7.93 -4.15
N THR A 55 -15.04 8.22 -4.31
CA THR A 55 -14.11 8.46 -3.21
C THR A 55 -14.59 9.68 -2.41
N GLU A 56 -15.38 9.44 -1.37
CA GLU A 56 -15.49 10.40 -0.27
C GLU A 56 -14.17 10.41 0.48
N SER A 57 -13.37 11.44 0.20
CA SER A 57 -12.39 11.94 1.14
C SER A 57 -13.13 12.33 2.42
N ALA A 58 -13.23 11.40 3.37
CA ALA A 58 -13.55 11.74 4.75
C ALA A 58 -12.38 12.56 5.30
N ALA A 59 -12.41 13.87 5.02
CA ALA A 59 -11.75 14.85 5.85
C ALA A 59 -12.25 14.60 7.27
N ILE A 60 -11.34 14.21 8.16
CA ILE A 60 -11.64 14.17 9.59
C ILE A 60 -11.77 15.64 9.99
N GLU A 61 -12.99 16.18 9.99
CA GLU A 61 -13.30 17.41 10.69
C GLU A 61 -13.21 17.13 12.19
N ASN A 62 -11.99 17.18 12.72
CA ASN A 62 -11.75 17.26 14.16
C ASN A 62 -12.08 18.69 14.61
N SER A 63 -13.34 18.95 14.95
CA SER A 63 -13.69 20.17 15.67
C SER A 63 -13.24 20.02 17.14
N VAL A 64 -12.12 20.66 17.47
CA VAL A 64 -11.69 20.84 18.86
C VAL A 64 -12.43 22.05 19.42
N VAL A 65 -13.61 21.82 20.00
CA VAL A 65 -14.37 22.85 20.72
C VAL A 65 -14.37 22.51 22.21
N PRO A 66 -13.90 23.40 23.11
CA PRO A 66 -14.15 23.24 24.53
C PRO A 66 -15.63 23.55 24.79
N VAL A 67 -16.45 22.53 25.02
CA VAL A 67 -17.88 22.72 25.28
C VAL A 67 -18.12 23.01 26.76
N ALA A 68 -18.59 24.22 27.04
CA ALA A 68 -19.29 24.54 28.29
C ALA A 68 -20.70 23.96 28.22
N GLY A 69 -21.09 23.18 29.23
CA GLY A 69 -22.21 22.24 29.14
C GLY A 69 -23.61 22.86 28.97
N LYS A 70 -24.44 22.14 28.19
CA LYS A 70 -25.80 21.70 28.52
C LYS A 70 -26.30 20.81 27.37
N GLY A 71 -26.82 19.63 27.71
CA GLY A 71 -27.15 18.59 26.74
C GLY A 71 -28.47 18.80 26.01
N ILE A 72 -28.59 18.10 24.89
CA ILE A 72 -29.76 17.41 24.31
C ILE A 72 -29.14 16.26 23.48
N ALA A 73 -29.61 15.03 23.67
CA ALA A 73 -29.08 13.83 23.04
C ALA A 73 -29.83 13.54 21.74
N ASP A 74 -29.18 13.78 20.60
CA ASP A 74 -29.61 13.28 19.29
C ASP A 74 -28.75 12.08 18.86
N SER A 75 -29.35 11.17 18.12
CA SER A 75 -28.85 9.83 17.75
C SER A 75 -27.67 9.78 16.76
N GLU A 76 -26.92 10.88 16.61
CA GLU A 76 -25.68 10.96 15.80
C GLU A 76 -24.39 10.71 16.62
N ASP A 77 -24.49 10.60 17.95
CA ASP A 77 -23.35 10.56 18.87
C ASP A 77 -22.80 9.13 19.15
N ALA A 78 -23.24 8.14 18.35
CA ALA A 78 -22.84 6.74 18.55
C ALA A 78 -21.33 6.55 18.32
N GLY A 79 -20.60 6.31 19.41
CA GLY A 79 -19.17 6.03 19.42
C GLY A 79 -18.27 7.24 19.74
N VAL A 80 -18.82 8.41 20.07
CA VAL A 80 -18.02 9.52 20.58
C VAL A 80 -17.64 9.24 22.03
N THR A 81 -16.33 9.20 22.29
CA THR A 81 -15.80 8.99 23.63
C THR A 81 -15.11 10.24 24.13
N HIS A 82 -15.31 10.51 25.42
CA HIS A 82 -14.72 11.63 26.11
C HIS A 82 -13.62 11.12 27.05
N PHE A 83 -12.51 11.83 27.11
CA PHE A 83 -11.43 11.52 28.05
C PHE A 83 -10.78 12.79 28.56
N MET A 84 -10.24 12.71 29.78
CA MET A 84 -9.54 13.82 30.43
C MET A 84 -8.03 13.66 30.26
N PHE A 85 -7.36 14.74 29.92
CA PHE A 85 -5.90 14.81 29.91
C PHE A 85 -5.45 16.22 30.29
N ASP A 86 -4.52 16.33 31.25
CA ASP A 86 -4.01 17.62 31.74
C ASP A 86 -5.10 18.64 32.14
N GLY A 87 -6.16 18.15 32.79
CA GLY A 87 -7.31 18.97 33.22
C GLY A 87 -8.24 19.44 32.10
N LEU A 88 -7.98 19.06 30.84
CA LEU A 88 -8.82 19.38 29.69
C LEU A 88 -9.59 18.13 29.22
N GLN A 89 -10.84 18.34 28.79
CA GLN A 89 -11.66 17.30 28.19
C GLN A 89 -11.43 17.26 26.69
N TYR A 90 -11.18 16.06 26.18
CA TYR A 90 -11.02 15.75 24.77
C TYR A 90 -12.11 14.78 24.34
N GLN A 91 -12.54 14.91 23.08
CA GLN A 91 -13.52 14.02 22.46
C GLN A 91 -12.94 13.42 21.19
N PHE A 92 -13.29 12.16 20.93
CA PHE A 92 -13.01 11.54 19.63
C PHE A 92 -13.95 10.37 19.35
N LYS A 93 -14.22 10.15 18.07
CA LYS A 93 -15.04 9.04 17.60
C LYS A 93 -14.21 7.76 17.55
N GLU A 94 -14.57 6.80 18.38
CA GLU A 94 -14.00 5.46 18.34
C GLU A 94 -14.56 4.64 17.18
N ARG A 95 -13.77 3.68 16.71
CA ARG A 95 -14.21 2.75 15.66
C ARG A 95 -15.16 1.71 16.27
N ALA A 96 -16.09 1.21 15.46
CA ALA A 96 -17.09 0.21 15.89
C ALA A 96 -16.46 -1.00 16.59
N SER A 97 -15.33 -1.52 16.08
CA SER A 97 -14.60 -2.65 16.68
C SER A 97 -14.07 -2.35 18.10
N VAL A 98 -13.65 -1.11 18.39
CA VAL A 98 -13.22 -0.70 19.73
C VAL A 98 -14.40 -0.67 20.69
N VAL A 99 -15.52 -0.11 20.23
CA VAL A 99 -16.76 -0.02 21.03
C VAL A 99 -17.29 -1.42 21.35
N GLU A 100 -17.33 -2.32 20.35
CA GLU A 100 -17.76 -3.70 20.53
C GLU A 100 -16.87 -4.49 21.51
N GLU A 101 -15.56 -4.22 21.54
CA GLU A 101 -14.65 -4.83 22.52
C GLU A 101 -14.93 -4.31 23.93
N LYS A 102 -15.12 -2.99 24.09
CA LYS A 102 -15.45 -2.39 25.39
C LYS A 102 -16.78 -2.87 25.95
N GLU A 103 -17.77 -3.08 25.09
CA GLU A 103 -19.06 -3.68 25.44
C GLU A 103 -18.96 -5.19 25.68
N GLY A 104 -17.78 -5.80 25.45
CA GLY A 104 -17.53 -7.22 25.66
C GLY A 104 -18.22 -8.13 24.65
N LYS A 105 -18.66 -7.61 23.50
CA LYS A 105 -19.28 -8.38 22.39
C LYS A 105 -18.24 -9.17 21.60
N ILE A 106 -17.04 -8.60 21.47
CA ILE A 106 -15.88 -9.25 20.88
C ILE A 106 -14.72 -9.30 21.88
N GLU A 107 -13.75 -10.15 21.60
CA GLU A 107 -12.50 -10.24 22.34
C GLU A 107 -11.37 -10.68 21.41
N PHE A 108 -10.14 -10.35 21.79
CA PHE A 108 -8.92 -10.72 21.08
C PHE A 108 -8.20 -11.80 21.89
N ARG A 109 -8.01 -12.97 21.27
CA ARG A 109 -7.38 -14.12 21.94
C ARG A 109 -6.17 -14.58 21.15
N VAL A 110 -5.06 -14.81 21.84
CA VAL A 110 -3.89 -15.48 21.27
C VAL A 110 -4.03 -16.97 21.55
N VAL A 111 -4.07 -17.77 20.49
CA VAL A 111 -4.26 -19.22 20.54
C VAL A 111 -3.16 -19.91 19.73
N ASN A 112 -2.84 -21.14 20.13
CA ASN A 112 -1.98 -22.06 19.37
C ASN A 112 -2.51 -23.48 19.51
N ASN A 113 -1.88 -24.42 18.80
CA ASN A 113 -2.23 -25.83 18.91
C ASN A 113 -1.62 -26.46 20.19
N ASP A 114 -2.31 -26.24 21.31
CA ASP A 114 -2.00 -26.82 22.61
C ASP A 114 -2.84 -28.07 22.95
N ASN A 115 -3.52 -28.65 21.94
CA ASN A 115 -4.50 -29.74 22.07
C ASN A 115 -5.74 -29.43 22.92
N THR A 116 -6.01 -28.17 23.28
CA THR A 116 -7.28 -27.84 23.95
C THR A 116 -8.43 -27.75 22.94
N LYS A 117 -9.62 -28.22 23.34
CA LYS A 117 -10.81 -28.22 22.48
C LYS A 117 -11.17 -26.81 22.00
N GLU A 118 -11.09 -25.83 22.90
CA GLU A 118 -11.46 -24.44 22.61
C GLU A 118 -10.49 -23.80 21.61
N ASN A 119 -9.17 -23.92 21.81
CA ASN A 119 -8.20 -23.39 20.85
C ASN A 119 -8.31 -24.09 19.50
N MET A 120 -8.53 -25.41 19.48
CA MET A 120 -8.75 -26.14 18.23
C MET A 120 -9.99 -25.66 17.48
N MET A 121 -11.07 -25.30 18.19
CA MET A 121 -12.26 -24.70 17.56
C MET A 121 -11.93 -23.33 16.95
N VAL A 122 -11.22 -22.46 17.69
CA VAL A 122 -10.83 -21.13 17.21
C VAL A 122 -9.89 -21.24 16.00
N LEU A 123 -8.86 -22.08 16.07
CA LEU A 123 -7.93 -22.33 14.96
C LEU A 123 -8.65 -22.89 13.73
N THR A 124 -9.64 -23.76 13.92
CA THR A 124 -10.46 -24.29 12.82
C THR A 124 -11.31 -23.20 12.17
N GLY A 125 -11.88 -22.29 12.97
CA GLY A 125 -12.58 -21.11 12.48
C GLY A 125 -11.66 -20.20 11.65
N LEU A 126 -10.47 -19.90 12.17
CA LEU A 126 -9.45 -19.12 11.46
C LEU A 126 -9.02 -19.77 10.15
N LYS A 127 -8.70 -21.08 10.18
CA LYS A 127 -8.34 -21.85 8.98
C LYS A 127 -9.42 -21.71 7.91
N ASN A 128 -10.69 -21.84 8.26
CA ASN A 128 -11.79 -21.72 7.31
C ASN A 128 -11.91 -20.30 6.73
N ILE A 129 -11.66 -19.25 7.52
CA ILE A 129 -11.61 -17.87 7.04
C ILE A 129 -10.44 -17.69 6.08
N PHE A 130 -9.22 -18.10 6.46
CA PHE A 130 -8.05 -17.99 5.60
C PHE A 130 -8.23 -18.74 4.27
N GLN A 131 -8.79 -19.96 4.29
CA GLN A 131 -9.06 -20.74 3.08
C GLN A 131 -10.07 -20.07 2.13
N LYS A 132 -10.97 -19.22 2.66
CA LYS A 132 -11.93 -18.46 1.85
C LYS A 132 -11.36 -17.14 1.35
N GLN A 133 -10.63 -16.42 2.21
CA GLN A 133 -10.13 -15.07 1.92
C GLN A 133 -8.80 -15.07 1.16
N LEU A 134 -8.05 -16.18 1.19
CA LEU A 134 -6.77 -16.35 0.51
C LEU A 134 -6.86 -17.48 -0.54
N PRO A 135 -7.61 -17.29 -1.65
CA PRO A 135 -7.86 -18.36 -2.62
C PRO A 135 -6.60 -18.83 -3.37
N LYS A 136 -5.56 -17.98 -3.44
CA LYS A 136 -4.27 -18.33 -4.04
C LYS A 136 -3.42 -19.27 -3.18
N MET A 137 -3.75 -19.40 -1.89
CA MET A 137 -3.00 -20.23 -0.95
C MET A 137 -3.60 -21.64 -0.88
N PRO A 138 -2.80 -22.72 -1.04
CA PRO A 138 -3.31 -24.09 -0.96
C PRO A 138 -3.98 -24.39 0.38
N LYS A 139 -5.12 -25.08 0.34
CA LYS A 139 -5.93 -25.34 1.54
C LYS A 139 -5.20 -26.21 2.56
N GLU A 140 -4.45 -27.23 2.13
CA GLU A 140 -3.62 -28.04 3.04
C GLU A 140 -2.48 -27.22 3.64
N TYR A 141 -1.90 -26.30 2.86
CA TYR A 141 -0.82 -25.44 3.33
C TYR A 141 -1.28 -24.53 4.47
N ILE A 142 -2.44 -23.89 4.32
CA ILE A 142 -3.07 -23.08 5.38
C ILE A 142 -3.31 -23.93 6.62
N ALA A 143 -3.94 -25.10 6.46
CA ALA A 143 -4.24 -25.98 7.58
C ALA A 143 -2.98 -26.39 8.34
N ARG A 144 -1.93 -26.79 7.60
CA ARG A 144 -0.66 -27.21 8.18
C ARG A 144 -0.03 -26.14 9.04
N LEU A 145 0.00 -24.88 8.58
CA LEU A 145 0.63 -23.79 9.34
C LEU A 145 -0.25 -23.26 10.48
N VAL A 146 -1.58 -23.19 10.30
CA VAL A 146 -2.49 -22.76 11.37
C VAL A 146 -2.46 -23.73 12.55
N TYR A 147 -2.34 -25.04 12.30
CA TYR A 147 -2.23 -26.05 13.36
C TYR A 147 -0.79 -26.35 13.79
N ASP A 148 0.21 -25.68 13.22
CA ASP A 148 1.61 -25.88 13.60
C ASP A 148 1.88 -25.27 14.98
N ARG A 149 2.56 -26.01 15.85
CA ARG A 149 2.79 -25.59 17.25
C ARG A 149 3.78 -24.44 17.39
N SER A 150 4.61 -24.19 16.37
CA SER A 150 5.53 -23.05 16.34
C SER A 150 4.87 -21.76 15.84
N HIS A 151 3.61 -21.84 15.41
CA HIS A 151 2.82 -20.69 15.00
C HIS A 151 1.83 -20.29 16.10
N LEU A 152 1.61 -18.98 16.20
CA LEU A 152 0.61 -18.38 17.08
C LEU A 152 -0.43 -17.69 16.22
N SER A 153 -1.69 -17.70 16.65
CA SER A 153 -2.76 -16.98 16.00
C SER A 153 -3.43 -16.02 16.97
N MET A 154 -3.46 -14.74 16.62
CA MET A 154 -4.34 -13.78 17.29
C MET A 154 -5.68 -13.77 16.56
N ALA A 155 -6.73 -14.24 17.24
CA ALA A 155 -8.09 -14.32 16.73
C ALA A 155 -8.97 -13.20 17.28
N VAL A 156 -9.83 -12.65 16.42
CA VAL A 156 -10.98 -11.83 16.82
C VAL A 156 -12.16 -12.77 17.00
N VAL A 157 -12.66 -12.89 18.21
CA VAL A 157 -13.75 -13.80 18.57
C VAL A 157 -14.94 -12.97 19.03
N ARG A 158 -16.09 -13.17 18.39
CA ARG A 158 -17.39 -12.67 18.84
C ARG A 158 -18.00 -13.71 19.78
N LYS A 159 -18.48 -13.28 20.96
CA LYS A 159 -19.06 -14.22 21.92
C LYS A 159 -20.31 -14.92 21.33
N PRO A 160 -20.52 -16.21 21.61
CA PRO A 160 -19.76 -17.03 22.57
C PRO A 160 -18.42 -17.57 22.04
N LEU A 161 -18.28 -17.94 20.75
CA LEU A 161 -17.01 -18.44 20.19
C LEU A 161 -16.93 -18.33 18.65
N THR A 162 -17.58 -17.32 18.07
CA THR A 162 -17.61 -17.14 16.62
C THR A 162 -16.37 -16.38 16.16
N VAL A 163 -15.54 -17.00 15.32
CA VAL A 163 -14.34 -16.36 14.79
C VAL A 163 -14.72 -15.36 13.69
N VAL A 164 -14.28 -14.11 13.84
CA VAL A 164 -14.51 -13.01 12.89
C VAL A 164 -13.32 -12.84 11.93
N GLY A 165 -12.11 -13.13 12.41
CA GLY A 165 -10.88 -13.00 11.65
C GLY A 165 -9.65 -13.19 12.52
N GLY A 166 -8.45 -13.07 11.96
CA GLY A 166 -7.23 -13.21 12.73
C GLY A 166 -5.94 -13.03 11.94
N ILE A 167 -4.85 -13.04 12.69
CA ILE A 167 -3.48 -13.06 12.17
C ILE A 167 -2.77 -14.29 12.70
N THR A 168 -2.23 -15.13 11.81
CA THR A 168 -1.29 -16.18 12.17
C THR A 168 0.13 -15.68 11.92
N TYR A 169 0.98 -15.77 12.94
CA TYR A 169 2.36 -15.34 12.88
C TYR A 169 3.29 -16.36 13.52
N ARG A 170 4.55 -16.34 13.11
CA ARG A 170 5.62 -17.19 13.63
C ARG A 170 6.68 -16.31 14.32
N PRO A 171 6.83 -16.38 15.65
CA PRO A 171 7.82 -15.60 16.37
C PRO A 171 9.23 -16.18 16.19
N PHE A 172 10.22 -15.30 16.01
CA PHE A 172 11.64 -15.61 16.08
C PHE A 172 12.28 -14.73 17.16
N ASP A 173 12.00 -15.02 18.44
CA ASP A 173 12.38 -14.16 19.57
C ASP A 173 13.88 -13.85 19.64
N ASN A 174 14.73 -14.83 19.32
CA ASN A 174 16.19 -14.68 19.30
C ASN A 174 16.69 -13.75 18.19
N ARG A 175 15.86 -13.50 17.18
CA ARG A 175 16.16 -12.65 16.01
C ARG A 175 15.35 -11.35 16.02
N GLU A 176 14.62 -11.10 17.10
CA GLU A 176 13.82 -9.88 17.34
C GLU A 176 12.75 -9.60 16.26
N PHE A 177 12.34 -10.58 15.46
CA PHE A 177 11.29 -10.43 14.44
C PHE A 177 10.23 -11.53 14.50
N ALA A 178 9.05 -11.26 13.94
CA ALA A 178 8.02 -12.26 13.66
C ALA A 178 7.63 -12.23 12.18
N GLU A 179 7.38 -13.41 11.63
CA GLU A 179 6.81 -13.57 10.29
C GLU A 179 5.27 -13.56 10.41
N ILE A 180 4.59 -12.63 9.73
CA ILE A 180 3.14 -12.69 9.56
C ILE A 180 2.86 -13.59 8.35
N VAL A 181 2.25 -14.74 8.63
CA VAL A 181 1.99 -15.79 7.63
C VAL A 181 0.62 -15.57 6.99
N PHE A 182 -0.41 -15.34 7.81
CA PHE A 182 -1.77 -15.10 7.33
C PHE A 182 -2.39 -13.92 8.05
N CYS A 183 -3.14 -13.09 7.33
CA CYS A 183 -3.92 -11.98 7.88
C CYS A 183 -5.22 -11.86 7.09
N ALA A 184 -6.36 -12.12 7.72
CA ALA A 184 -7.66 -12.01 7.06
C ALA A 184 -8.79 -11.74 8.06
N ILE A 185 -9.80 -11.02 7.59
CA ILE A 185 -11.07 -10.80 8.27
C ILE A 185 -12.19 -11.37 7.38
N SER A 186 -13.20 -11.99 7.99
CA SER A 186 -14.39 -12.46 7.27
C SER A 186 -15.00 -11.34 6.43
N SER A 187 -15.34 -11.62 5.17
CA SER A 187 -15.92 -10.65 4.23
C SER A 187 -17.16 -9.94 4.77
N THR A 188 -17.99 -10.64 5.54
CA THR A 188 -19.19 -10.08 6.19
C THR A 188 -18.90 -9.00 7.22
N GLU A 189 -17.66 -8.92 7.71
CA GLU A 189 -17.24 -8.04 8.80
C GLU A 189 -16.10 -7.10 8.36
N GLN A 190 -15.78 -7.06 7.06
CA GLN A 190 -14.80 -6.12 6.52
C GLN A 190 -15.31 -4.66 6.66
N VAL A 191 -14.39 -3.68 6.54
CA VAL A 191 -14.67 -2.23 6.64
C VAL A 191 -15.04 -1.72 8.05
N ARG A 192 -15.41 -2.58 9.00
CA ARG A 192 -15.72 -2.19 10.40
C ARG A 192 -14.50 -1.90 11.29
N GLY A 193 -13.31 -1.83 10.70
CA GLY A 193 -12.06 -1.49 11.38
C GLY A 193 -11.34 -2.63 12.10
N TYR A 194 -11.87 -3.87 12.08
CA TYR A 194 -11.28 -5.02 12.78
C TYR A 194 -9.83 -5.28 12.40
N GLY A 195 -9.44 -5.16 11.13
CA GLY A 195 -8.06 -5.43 10.69
C GLY A 195 -7.04 -4.51 11.38
N ALA A 196 -7.31 -3.21 11.40
CA ALA A 196 -6.44 -2.25 12.07
C ALA A 196 -6.43 -2.46 13.60
N HIS A 197 -7.59 -2.76 14.18
CA HIS A 197 -7.73 -3.04 15.61
C HIS A 197 -6.94 -4.30 16.03
N LEU A 198 -7.04 -5.35 15.22
CA LEU A 198 -6.31 -6.61 15.37
C LEU A 198 -4.80 -6.41 15.26
N MET A 199 -4.32 -5.62 14.29
CA MET A 199 -2.90 -5.32 14.16
C MET A 199 -2.37 -4.51 15.36
N ASN A 200 -3.16 -3.57 15.90
CA ASN A 200 -2.78 -2.83 17.10
C ASN A 200 -2.66 -3.75 18.32
N HIS A 201 -3.62 -4.65 18.53
CA HIS A 201 -3.53 -5.70 19.56
C HIS A 201 -2.28 -6.56 19.36
N LEU A 202 -2.00 -7.00 18.14
CA LEU A 202 -0.83 -7.84 17.86
C LEU A 202 0.47 -7.12 18.21
N LYS A 203 0.62 -5.86 17.80
CA LYS A 203 1.81 -5.05 18.11
C LYS A 203 2.00 -4.85 19.61
N ASP A 204 0.94 -4.50 20.32
CA ASP A 204 1.01 -4.28 21.77
C ASP A 204 1.26 -5.59 22.52
N PHE A 205 0.60 -6.68 22.14
CA PHE A 205 0.81 -8.01 22.71
C PHE A 205 2.25 -8.48 22.54
N VAL A 206 2.76 -8.50 21.30
CA VAL A 206 4.09 -8.99 20.99
C VAL A 206 5.16 -8.17 21.70
N ARG A 207 5.01 -6.85 21.76
CA ARG A 207 5.94 -5.97 22.49
C ARG A 207 5.89 -6.14 24.01
N ALA A 208 4.73 -6.47 24.57
CA ALA A 208 4.59 -6.69 26.01
C ALA A 208 5.11 -8.06 26.45
N THR A 209 5.09 -9.06 25.57
CA THR A 209 5.34 -10.46 25.90
C THR A 209 6.66 -11.03 25.36
N SER A 210 7.30 -10.34 24.41
CA SER A 210 8.49 -10.84 23.71
C SER A 210 9.53 -9.74 23.43
N LYS A 211 10.68 -10.12 22.87
CA LYS A 211 11.74 -9.20 22.43
C LYS A 211 11.56 -8.71 20.99
N ILE A 212 10.46 -9.10 20.33
CA ILE A 212 10.22 -8.82 18.93
C ILE A 212 9.97 -7.33 18.71
N LYS A 213 10.69 -6.76 17.74
CA LYS A 213 10.61 -5.35 17.33
C LYS A 213 10.12 -5.20 15.89
N TYR A 214 10.29 -6.23 15.08
CA TYR A 214 10.01 -6.19 13.64
C TYR A 214 8.95 -7.22 13.24
N PHE A 215 8.11 -6.87 12.29
CA PHE A 215 7.31 -7.83 11.53
C PHE A 215 7.79 -7.88 10.09
N LEU A 216 7.88 -9.09 9.55
CA LEU A 216 8.08 -9.35 8.13
C LEU A 216 6.87 -10.09 7.57
N THR A 217 6.46 -9.75 6.36
CA THR A 217 5.32 -10.40 5.69
C THR A 217 5.53 -10.37 4.19
N TYR A 218 5.07 -11.41 3.50
CA TYR A 218 4.78 -11.33 2.08
C TYR A 218 3.33 -10.87 1.91
N ALA A 219 3.13 -9.73 1.27
CA ALA A 219 1.81 -9.16 1.01
C ALA A 219 1.44 -9.34 -0.46
N ASP A 220 0.25 -9.86 -0.71
CA ASP A 220 -0.37 -9.80 -2.04
C ASP A 220 -0.63 -8.33 -2.45
N ASN A 221 -0.67 -8.06 -3.76
CA ASN A 221 -0.87 -6.70 -4.30
C ASN A 221 -2.09 -5.98 -3.71
N TYR A 222 -3.19 -6.69 -3.48
CA TYR A 222 -4.42 -6.15 -2.87
C TYR A 222 -4.25 -5.77 -1.39
N ALA A 223 -3.30 -6.40 -0.69
CA ALA A 223 -3.06 -6.19 0.74
C ALA A 223 -2.00 -5.12 1.04
N ILE A 224 -1.19 -4.70 0.05
CA ILE A 224 -0.12 -3.72 0.23
C ILE A 224 -0.65 -2.42 0.86
N GLY A 225 -1.80 -1.92 0.39
CA GLY A 225 -2.42 -0.71 0.94
C GLY A 225 -2.81 -0.84 2.41
N TYR A 226 -3.29 -2.01 2.82
CA TYR A 226 -3.57 -2.32 4.23
C TYR A 226 -2.30 -2.31 5.06
N PHE A 227 -1.26 -3.03 4.64
CA PHE A 227 0.01 -3.11 5.35
C PHE A 227 0.72 -1.75 5.42
N LYS A 228 0.72 -0.95 4.35
CA LYS A 228 1.20 0.45 4.37
C LYS A 228 0.50 1.27 5.45
N LYS A 229 -0.84 1.20 5.55
CA LYS A 229 -1.61 1.88 6.61
C LYS A 229 -1.27 1.38 8.02
N GLN A 230 -0.78 0.14 8.14
CA GLN A 230 -0.29 -0.43 9.39
C GLN A 230 1.20 -0.13 9.66
N GLY A 231 1.85 0.73 8.87
CA GLY A 231 3.25 1.09 9.07
C GLY A 231 4.25 0.05 8.56
N PHE A 232 3.85 -0.74 7.55
CA PHE A 232 4.79 -1.56 6.79
C PHE A 232 5.33 -0.78 5.58
N THR A 233 6.58 -1.03 5.24
CA THR A 233 7.26 -0.50 4.05
C THR A 233 7.80 -1.65 3.20
N LYS A 234 7.99 -1.40 1.89
CA LYS A 234 8.69 -2.32 0.98
C LYS A 234 10.21 -2.30 1.23
N GLU A 235 10.72 -1.27 1.89
CA GLU A 235 12.13 -1.14 2.22
C GLU A 235 12.48 -2.01 3.43
N ILE A 236 13.27 -3.06 3.20
CA ILE A 236 13.70 -4.00 4.24
C ILE A 236 15.01 -3.50 4.83
N THR A 237 14.93 -2.85 5.98
CA THR A 237 16.11 -2.35 6.71
C THR A 237 16.77 -3.43 7.57
N LEU A 238 16.08 -4.54 7.84
CA LEU A 238 16.62 -5.66 8.58
C LEU A 238 17.63 -6.44 7.72
N GLU A 239 18.82 -6.71 8.27
CA GLU A 239 19.90 -7.39 7.55
C GLU A 239 19.44 -8.77 7.05
N LYS A 240 19.79 -9.11 5.79
CA LYS A 240 19.40 -10.38 5.15
C LYS A 240 19.78 -11.60 6.01
N SER A 241 20.93 -11.59 6.68
CA SER A 241 21.37 -12.69 7.56
C SER A 241 20.41 -12.98 8.74
N ILE A 242 19.57 -12.02 9.11
CA ILE A 242 18.61 -12.14 10.21
C ILE A 242 17.37 -12.93 9.76
N TRP A 243 16.88 -12.77 8.53
CA TRP A 243 15.58 -13.31 8.11
C TRP A 243 15.65 -14.27 6.91
N MET A 244 16.67 -14.18 6.08
CA MET A 244 16.81 -15.01 4.88
C MET A 244 16.96 -16.49 5.27
N GLY A 245 16.15 -17.36 4.67
CA GLY A 245 16.07 -18.78 5.00
C GLY A 245 15.21 -19.14 6.22
N TYR A 246 14.71 -18.14 6.96
CA TYR A 246 13.81 -18.35 8.11
C TYR A 246 12.34 -18.18 7.75
N ILE A 247 12.05 -17.15 6.95
CA ILE A 247 10.71 -16.87 6.43
C ILE A 247 10.45 -17.66 5.15
N LYS A 248 9.17 -17.80 4.77
CA LYS A 248 8.76 -18.44 3.54
C LYS A 248 8.62 -17.42 2.42
N ASP A 249 9.17 -17.77 1.26
CA ASP A 249 8.99 -17.00 0.04
C ASP A 249 7.67 -17.41 -0.63
N TYR A 250 6.86 -16.41 -0.98
CA TYR A 250 5.59 -16.62 -1.66
C TYR A 250 5.66 -16.00 -3.05
N GLU A 251 5.42 -16.81 -4.08
CA GLU A 251 5.42 -16.36 -5.46
C GLU A 251 4.33 -15.29 -5.68
N GLY A 252 4.73 -14.15 -6.25
CA GLY A 252 3.84 -13.01 -6.47
C GLY A 252 3.52 -12.17 -5.23
N GLY A 253 4.11 -12.48 -4.07
CA GLY A 253 4.02 -11.65 -2.87
C GLY A 253 5.12 -10.58 -2.84
N THR A 254 4.81 -9.39 -2.33
CA THR A 254 5.80 -8.34 -2.05
C THR A 254 6.26 -8.46 -0.59
N LEU A 255 7.56 -8.63 -0.35
CA LEU A 255 8.13 -8.60 0.99
C LEU A 255 7.98 -7.20 1.60
N MET A 256 7.46 -7.11 2.81
CA MET A 256 7.27 -5.86 3.54
C MET A 256 7.72 -5.99 5.00
N GLN A 257 8.26 -4.91 5.54
CA GLN A 257 8.74 -4.82 6.93
C GLN A 257 7.95 -3.77 7.71
N CYS A 258 7.54 -4.09 8.94
CA CYS A 258 7.08 -3.12 9.94
C CYS A 258 8.10 -3.04 11.08
N SER A 259 8.59 -1.83 11.35
CA SER A 259 9.44 -1.53 12.51
C SER A 259 8.58 -0.88 13.58
N MET A 260 8.30 -1.59 14.68
CA MET A 260 7.41 -1.09 15.72
C MET A 260 8.07 0.02 16.53
N LEU A 261 7.28 1.03 16.90
CA LEU A 261 7.71 2.12 17.76
C LEU A 261 7.86 1.61 19.20
N PRO A 262 8.95 1.99 19.91
CA PRO A 262 9.34 1.32 21.14
C PRO A 262 8.42 1.59 22.33
N ARG A 263 7.84 2.80 22.44
CA ARG A 263 7.17 3.26 23.67
C ARG A 263 5.66 3.51 23.54
N ILE A 264 5.13 3.54 22.32
CA ILE A 264 3.71 3.81 22.09
C ILE A 264 2.85 2.62 22.53
N ARG A 265 1.61 2.82 22.94
CA ARG A 265 0.60 1.75 22.95
C ARG A 265 -0.28 1.94 21.72
N TYR A 266 -0.22 1.02 20.77
CA TYR A 266 -0.89 1.14 19.48
C TYR A 266 -2.41 1.20 19.62
N LEU A 267 -2.99 0.53 20.62
CA LEU A 267 -4.41 0.65 20.94
C LEU A 267 -4.84 2.07 21.37
N ASP A 268 -3.91 2.87 21.92
CA ASP A 268 -4.14 4.26 22.30
C ASP A 268 -3.59 5.26 21.26
N ALA A 269 -3.11 4.78 20.09
CA ALA A 269 -2.46 5.62 19.09
C ALA A 269 -3.36 6.79 18.62
N ALA A 270 -4.66 6.55 18.43
CA ALA A 270 -5.60 7.61 18.03
C ALA A 270 -5.67 8.74 19.07
N LYS A 271 -5.78 8.40 20.36
CA LYS A 271 -5.78 9.39 21.45
C LYS A 271 -4.46 10.14 21.52
N ILE A 272 -3.34 9.42 21.39
CA ILE A 272 -2.00 10.02 21.42
C ILE A 272 -1.84 11.03 20.28
N LEU A 273 -2.29 10.71 19.07
CA LEU A 273 -2.23 11.62 17.92
C LEU A 273 -3.08 12.87 18.14
N ILE A 274 -4.28 12.73 18.71
CA ILE A 274 -5.14 13.88 19.05
C ILE A 274 -4.48 14.77 20.10
N LEU A 275 -3.85 14.18 21.13
CA LEU A 275 -3.12 14.94 22.14
C LEU A 275 -1.91 15.67 21.55
N GLN A 276 -1.18 15.04 20.63
CA GLN A 276 -0.07 15.67 19.91
C GLN A 276 -0.55 16.83 19.02
N GLU A 277 -1.62 16.61 18.25
CA GLU A 277 -2.25 17.64 17.42
C GLU A 277 -2.69 18.83 18.28
N ALA A 278 -3.39 18.58 19.38
CA ALA A 278 -3.85 19.63 20.28
C ALA A 278 -2.68 20.40 20.92
N ALA A 279 -1.60 19.73 21.29
CA ALA A 279 -0.39 20.39 21.82
C ALA A 279 0.26 21.32 20.78
N ILE A 280 0.38 20.86 19.53
CA ILE A 280 0.90 21.65 18.41
C ILE A 280 -0.02 22.85 18.15
N GLN A 281 -1.33 22.63 18.03
CA GLN A 281 -2.31 23.70 17.82
C GLN A 281 -2.30 24.74 18.95
N ARG A 282 -2.16 24.30 20.21
CA ARG A 282 -2.02 25.21 21.36
C ARG A 282 -0.78 26.08 21.23
N LYS A 283 0.35 25.51 20.82
CA LYS A 283 1.59 26.28 20.58
C LYS A 283 1.44 27.24 19.41
N ILE A 284 0.80 26.81 18.31
CA ILE A 284 0.50 27.65 17.16
C ILE A 284 -0.37 28.84 17.60
N LYS A 285 -1.44 28.62 18.39
CA LYS A 285 -2.33 29.69 18.88
C LYS A 285 -1.64 30.75 19.75
N LEU A 286 -0.49 30.45 20.36
CA LEU A 286 0.28 31.45 21.13
C LEU A 286 1.02 32.45 20.24
N VAL A 287 1.33 32.07 19.00
CA VAL A 287 2.11 32.88 18.05
C VAL A 287 1.25 33.38 16.90
N SER A 288 0.36 32.53 16.42
CA SER A 288 -0.54 32.80 15.30
C SER A 288 -1.75 33.60 15.75
N LYS A 289 -2.08 34.62 14.95
CA LYS A 289 -3.32 35.40 15.07
C LYS A 289 -4.44 34.83 14.21
N SER A 290 -4.27 33.67 13.57
CA SER A 290 -5.29 33.10 12.67
C SER A 290 -6.61 32.77 13.35
N SER A 291 -6.65 32.65 14.69
CA SER A 291 -7.89 32.46 15.44
C SER A 291 -8.67 33.75 15.69
N VAL A 292 -8.13 34.92 15.32
CA VAL A 292 -8.81 36.21 15.45
C VAL A 292 -9.82 36.36 14.32
N VAL A 293 -11.10 36.46 14.68
CA VAL A 293 -12.17 36.72 13.71
C VAL A 293 -12.25 38.22 13.48
N HIS A 294 -11.87 38.66 12.27
CA HIS A 294 -11.97 40.06 11.86
C HIS A 294 -13.37 40.36 11.31
N ALA A 295 -13.82 41.61 11.47
CA ALA A 295 -15.08 42.05 10.89
C ALA A 295 -15.04 41.99 9.36
N GLY A 296 -16.16 41.62 8.73
CA GLY A 296 -16.28 41.58 7.28
C GLY A 296 -16.00 42.94 6.63
N LEU A 297 -15.38 42.91 5.46
CA LEU A 297 -15.01 44.12 4.72
C LEU A 297 -16.25 44.88 4.27
N LYS A 298 -16.38 46.14 4.73
CA LYS A 298 -17.51 47.01 4.34
C LYS A 298 -17.57 47.29 2.84
N HIS A 299 -16.43 47.18 2.17
CA HIS A 299 -16.28 47.41 0.73
C HIS A 299 -17.12 46.46 -0.13
N PHE A 300 -17.44 45.27 0.38
CA PHE A 300 -18.27 44.28 -0.34
C PHE A 300 -19.73 44.25 0.13
N LYS A 301 -20.21 45.28 0.85
CA LYS A 301 -21.61 45.38 1.24
C LYS A 301 -22.56 45.65 0.07
N ASP A 302 -22.10 46.44 -0.90
CA ASP A 302 -22.84 46.71 -2.14
C ASP A 302 -22.33 45.77 -3.24
N LEU A 303 -23.08 44.71 -3.50
CA LEU A 303 -22.74 43.69 -4.50
C LEU A 303 -22.83 44.21 -5.94
N SER A 304 -23.46 45.37 -6.16
CA SER A 304 -23.60 45.97 -7.49
C SER A 304 -22.40 46.79 -7.93
N ASN A 305 -21.50 47.16 -6.99
CA ASN A 305 -20.36 48.04 -7.25
C ASN A 305 -19.10 47.58 -6.49
N ILE A 306 -18.62 46.38 -6.82
CA ILE A 306 -17.41 45.80 -6.24
C ILE A 306 -16.17 46.37 -6.94
N LYS A 307 -15.31 47.06 -6.19
CA LYS A 307 -14.00 47.52 -6.69
C LYS A 307 -12.87 46.68 -6.08
N PRO A 308 -11.75 46.48 -6.82
CA PRO A 308 -10.56 45.88 -6.25
C PRO A 308 -10.01 46.73 -5.09
N ILE A 309 -9.55 46.06 -4.04
CA ILE A 309 -8.91 46.68 -2.86
C ILE A 309 -7.47 46.20 -2.82
N ASP A 310 -6.55 47.07 -2.44
CA ASP A 310 -5.17 46.68 -2.17
C ASP A 310 -5.13 45.75 -0.93
N PRO A 311 -4.63 44.50 -1.05
CA PRO A 311 -4.49 43.59 0.08
C PRO A 311 -3.73 44.16 1.28
N MET A 312 -2.79 45.10 1.07
CA MET A 312 -2.01 45.74 2.14
C MET A 312 -2.81 46.72 2.99
N GLU A 313 -3.94 47.22 2.47
CA GLU A 313 -4.83 48.12 3.20
C GLU A 313 -5.81 47.37 4.11
N ILE A 314 -5.92 46.05 3.98
CA ILE A 314 -6.83 45.23 4.77
C ILE A 314 -6.21 45.00 6.16
N PRO A 315 -6.82 45.50 7.26
CA PRO A 315 -6.20 45.44 8.60
C PRO A 315 -5.79 44.02 9.03
N GLY A 316 -6.64 43.02 8.79
CA GLY A 316 -6.35 41.63 9.16
C GLY A 316 -5.18 41.00 8.37
N LEU A 317 -5.03 41.35 7.08
CA LEU A 317 -3.92 40.87 6.24
C LEU A 317 -2.60 41.54 6.65
N LYS A 318 -2.65 42.86 6.89
CA LYS A 318 -1.50 43.64 7.38
C LYS A 318 -1.01 43.14 8.74
N GLU A 319 -1.93 42.88 9.67
CA GLU A 319 -1.59 42.36 11.02
C GLU A 319 -1.07 40.93 11.02
N ALA A 320 -1.47 40.13 10.04
CA ALA A 320 -1.00 38.75 9.83
C ALA A 320 0.39 38.70 9.18
N GLY A 321 0.92 39.82 8.70
CA GLY A 321 2.19 39.87 7.98
C GLY A 321 2.11 39.21 6.61
N TRP A 322 0.94 39.26 5.97
CA TRP A 322 0.76 38.74 4.62
C TRP A 322 1.67 39.46 3.62
N THR A 323 2.21 38.70 2.67
CA THR A 323 3.03 39.22 1.58
C THR A 323 2.55 38.62 0.26
N PRO A 324 2.68 39.34 -0.87
CA PRO A 324 2.34 38.81 -2.19
C PRO A 324 3.06 37.48 -2.49
N GLU A 325 4.31 37.33 -2.04
CA GLU A 325 5.10 36.11 -2.22
C GLU A 325 4.51 34.91 -1.46
N MET A 326 3.93 35.13 -0.26
CA MET A 326 3.23 34.07 0.48
C MET A 326 1.96 33.61 -0.25
N ASP A 327 1.22 34.54 -0.87
CA ASP A 327 0.03 34.22 -1.64
C ASP A 327 0.37 33.45 -2.92
N GLU A 328 1.39 33.89 -3.65
CA GLU A 328 1.91 33.16 -4.80
C GLU A 328 2.32 31.74 -4.43
N LEU A 329 2.99 31.55 -3.28
CA LEU A 329 3.38 30.23 -2.80
C LEU A 329 2.17 29.37 -2.42
N ALA A 330 1.14 29.96 -1.81
CA ALA A 330 -0.09 29.26 -1.42
C ALA A 330 -0.95 28.86 -2.62
N GLN A 331 -0.96 29.70 -3.67
CA GLN A 331 -1.68 29.43 -4.92
C GLN A 331 -0.94 28.47 -5.84
N ARG A 332 0.37 28.23 -5.63
CA ARG A 332 1.10 27.22 -6.40
C ARG A 332 0.48 25.85 -6.17
N PRO A 333 -0.04 25.18 -7.23
CA PRO A 333 -0.61 23.86 -7.07
C PRO A 333 0.47 22.87 -6.61
N LYS A 334 0.20 22.13 -5.53
CA LYS A 334 1.14 21.16 -4.94
C LYS A 334 1.52 20.01 -5.89
N ARG A 335 0.65 19.74 -6.87
CA ARG A 335 0.78 18.73 -7.91
C ARG A 335 0.54 19.39 -9.26
N GLY A 336 1.25 18.94 -10.30
CA GLY A 336 1.01 19.42 -11.66
C GLY A 336 -0.40 19.06 -12.15
N PRO A 337 -0.93 19.79 -13.15
CA PRO A 337 -2.29 19.58 -13.67
C PRO A 337 -2.51 18.15 -14.20
N HIS A 338 -1.45 17.49 -14.66
CA HIS A 338 -1.49 16.15 -15.24
C HIS A 338 -1.41 15.01 -14.21
N TYR A 339 -1.17 15.31 -12.93
CA TYR A 339 -0.89 14.30 -11.89
C TYR A 339 -2.00 13.26 -11.77
N ALA A 340 -3.27 13.70 -11.70
CA ALA A 340 -4.40 12.80 -11.50
C ALA A 340 -4.56 11.82 -12.68
N ALA A 341 -4.37 12.31 -13.91
CA ALA A 341 -4.41 11.48 -15.11
C ALA A 341 -3.28 10.43 -15.11
N MET A 342 -2.04 10.85 -14.84
CA MET A 342 -0.89 9.95 -14.72
C MET A 342 -1.10 8.89 -13.63
N GLN A 343 -1.62 9.30 -12.47
CA GLN A 343 -1.87 8.39 -11.34
C GLN A 343 -2.91 7.33 -11.68
N ASN A 344 -3.99 7.72 -12.33
CA ASN A 344 -5.03 6.78 -12.76
C ASN A 344 -4.47 5.78 -13.77
N VAL A 345 -3.79 6.25 -14.83
CA VAL A 345 -3.18 5.37 -15.84
C VAL A 345 -2.15 4.42 -15.23
N LEU A 346 -1.29 4.92 -14.32
CA LEU A 346 -0.28 4.09 -13.66
C LEU A 346 -0.92 3.00 -12.79
N THR A 347 -1.97 3.35 -12.04
CA THR A 347 -2.70 2.40 -11.18
C THR A 347 -3.33 1.29 -12.02
N GLU A 348 -3.95 1.66 -13.16
CA GLU A 348 -4.52 0.67 -14.08
C GLU A 348 -3.46 -0.22 -14.72
N LEU A 349 -2.30 0.33 -15.11
CA LEU A 349 -1.18 -0.47 -15.61
C LEU A 349 -0.70 -1.48 -14.57
N GLN A 350 -0.50 -1.06 -13.33
CA GLN A 350 -0.04 -1.93 -12.25
C GLN A 350 -1.02 -3.08 -11.95
N ASN A 351 -2.31 -2.87 -12.16
CA ASN A 351 -3.35 -3.88 -11.92
C ASN A 351 -3.59 -4.82 -13.12
N HIS A 352 -3.04 -4.51 -14.29
CA HIS A 352 -3.24 -5.31 -15.49
C HIS A 352 -2.54 -6.68 -15.40
N ALA A 353 -3.18 -7.75 -15.87
CA ALA A 353 -2.66 -9.13 -15.74
C ALA A 353 -1.27 -9.36 -16.37
N ALA A 354 -0.92 -8.59 -17.41
CA ALA A 354 0.38 -8.64 -18.06
C ALA A 354 1.47 -7.78 -17.37
N ALA A 355 1.16 -7.11 -16.26
CA ALA A 355 2.07 -6.17 -15.61
C ALA A 355 3.14 -6.83 -14.73
N TRP A 356 2.93 -8.08 -14.32
CA TRP A 356 3.77 -8.75 -13.32
C TRP A 356 5.29 -8.67 -13.60
N PRO A 357 5.81 -8.77 -14.84
CA PRO A 357 7.26 -8.68 -15.09
C PRO A 357 7.82 -7.26 -14.92
N PHE A 358 6.94 -6.26 -14.94
CA PHE A 358 7.28 -4.84 -15.01
C PHE A 358 6.95 -4.09 -13.71
N LEU A 359 6.44 -4.80 -12.70
CA LEU A 359 6.06 -4.19 -11.42
C LEU A 359 7.26 -3.70 -10.62
N GLN A 360 8.44 -4.30 -10.82
CA GLN A 360 9.67 -4.02 -10.08
C GLN A 360 10.87 -3.94 -11.04
N PRO A 361 11.97 -3.29 -10.65
CA PRO A 361 13.20 -3.30 -11.43
C PRO A 361 13.73 -4.72 -11.64
N VAL A 362 14.35 -4.99 -12.79
CA VAL A 362 14.98 -6.29 -13.07
C VAL A 362 16.09 -6.56 -12.06
N ASN A 363 16.04 -7.69 -11.37
CA ASN A 363 17.04 -8.00 -10.36
C ASN A 363 18.41 -8.31 -11.01
N LYS A 364 19.44 -7.52 -10.70
CA LYS A 364 20.81 -7.70 -11.22
C LYS A 364 21.42 -9.05 -10.83
N ASP A 365 21.05 -9.58 -9.66
CA ASP A 365 21.58 -10.85 -9.17
C ASP A 365 20.98 -12.05 -9.94
N GLU A 366 19.76 -11.88 -10.48
CA GLU A 366 19.08 -12.91 -11.28
C GLU A 366 19.40 -12.79 -12.77
N VAL A 367 19.55 -11.56 -13.28
CA VAL A 367 19.81 -11.27 -14.69
C VAL A 367 21.07 -10.41 -14.82
N GLY A 368 22.23 -11.09 -14.76
CA GLY A 368 23.53 -10.45 -14.60
C GLY A 368 23.95 -9.48 -15.72
N ASP A 369 23.60 -9.77 -16.98
CA ASP A 369 23.97 -8.97 -18.16
C ASP A 369 22.92 -7.92 -18.54
N TYR A 370 21.79 -7.84 -17.83
CA TYR A 370 20.68 -6.95 -18.18
C TYR A 370 21.11 -5.48 -18.25
N TYR A 371 21.80 -4.99 -17.20
CA TYR A 371 22.23 -3.60 -17.10
C TYR A 371 23.47 -3.28 -17.96
N GLU A 372 24.12 -4.29 -18.53
CA GLU A 372 25.15 -4.08 -19.55
C GLU A 372 24.51 -3.79 -20.91
N PHE A 373 23.36 -4.41 -21.19
CA PHE A 373 22.63 -4.28 -22.45
C PHE A 373 21.62 -3.12 -22.45
N ILE A 374 20.83 -2.98 -21.38
CA ILE A 374 19.82 -1.94 -21.21
C ILE A 374 20.41 -0.74 -20.46
N LYS A 375 20.48 0.41 -21.13
CA LYS A 375 21.12 1.63 -20.61
C LYS A 375 20.19 2.52 -19.78
N GLU A 376 18.89 2.51 -20.09
CA GLU A 376 17.87 3.31 -19.41
C GLU A 376 16.79 2.39 -18.85
N PRO A 377 17.08 1.65 -17.76
CA PRO A 377 16.12 0.73 -17.15
C PRO A 377 14.92 1.50 -16.61
N MET A 378 13.72 0.91 -16.75
CA MET A 378 12.48 1.49 -16.24
C MET A 378 11.51 0.37 -15.85
N ASP A 379 10.69 0.63 -14.85
CA ASP A 379 9.65 -0.26 -14.32
C ASP A 379 8.52 0.57 -13.67
N LEU A 380 7.37 -0.06 -13.41
CA LEU A 380 6.18 0.61 -12.92
C LEU A 380 6.33 1.15 -11.49
N SER A 381 7.20 0.58 -10.66
CA SER A 381 7.46 1.11 -9.30
C SER A 381 8.39 2.32 -9.33
N THR A 382 9.37 2.34 -10.25
CA THR A 382 10.17 3.54 -10.52
C THR A 382 9.30 4.67 -11.06
N MET A 383 8.34 4.37 -11.95
CA MET A 383 7.36 5.36 -12.40
C MET A 383 6.48 5.88 -11.26
N GLU A 384 6.00 5.01 -10.36
CA GLU A 384 5.24 5.40 -9.16
C GLU A 384 6.04 6.37 -8.29
N MET A 385 7.30 6.03 -8.01
CA MET A 385 8.20 6.91 -7.25
C MET A 385 8.43 8.26 -7.94
N LYS A 386 8.62 8.29 -9.25
CA LYS A 386 8.81 9.54 -10.01
C LYS A 386 7.55 10.40 -9.96
N LEU A 387 6.37 9.81 -10.11
CA LEU A 387 5.09 10.52 -10.04
C LEU A 387 4.86 11.12 -8.64
N GLU A 388 5.03 10.31 -7.59
CA GLU A 388 4.84 10.75 -6.20
C GLU A 388 5.80 11.86 -5.77
N ASN A 389 6.97 11.96 -6.41
CA ASN A 389 7.95 13.02 -6.18
C ASN A 389 7.86 14.19 -7.19
N ASN A 390 6.73 14.34 -7.89
CA ASN A 390 6.51 15.41 -8.89
C ASN A 390 7.61 15.47 -9.98
N ARG A 391 8.17 14.33 -10.38
CA ARG A 391 9.22 14.26 -11.41
C ARG A 391 8.67 14.22 -12.85
N TYR A 392 7.36 14.13 -13.02
CA TYR A 392 6.69 14.24 -14.31
C TYR A 392 6.02 15.61 -14.44
N GLU A 393 6.72 16.55 -15.06
CA GLU A 393 6.18 17.90 -15.32
C GLU A 393 5.10 17.87 -16.41
N LYS A 394 5.18 16.90 -17.33
CA LYS A 394 4.33 16.78 -18.53
C LYS A 394 4.05 15.31 -18.85
N MET A 395 2.92 15.06 -19.53
CA MET A 395 2.47 13.70 -19.87
C MET A 395 3.42 12.97 -20.84
N ASP A 396 4.13 13.70 -21.71
CA ASP A 396 5.13 13.13 -22.62
C ASP A 396 6.26 12.39 -21.88
N LYS A 397 6.72 12.92 -20.73
CA LYS A 397 7.74 12.28 -19.89
C LYS A 397 7.23 10.99 -19.23
N PHE A 398 5.96 10.97 -18.84
CA PHE A 398 5.31 9.77 -18.31
C PHE A 398 5.15 8.69 -19.40
N VAL A 399 4.70 9.09 -20.60
CA VAL A 399 4.57 8.21 -21.77
C VAL A 399 5.93 7.66 -22.19
N TYR A 400 6.99 8.48 -22.17
CA TYR A 400 8.35 8.07 -22.49
C TYR A 400 8.83 6.93 -21.57
N ASP A 401 8.66 7.07 -20.25
CA ASP A 401 9.05 6.03 -19.30
C ASP A 401 8.22 4.76 -19.47
N ALA A 402 6.91 4.88 -19.71
CA ALA A 402 6.07 3.71 -20.00
C ALA A 402 6.57 2.98 -21.26
N ARG A 403 6.95 3.71 -22.31
CA ARG A 403 7.54 3.14 -23.53
C ARG A 403 8.88 2.48 -23.28
N LEU A 404 9.73 3.03 -22.40
CA LEU A 404 10.99 2.40 -22.01
C LEU A 404 10.77 1.00 -21.44
N ILE A 405 9.74 0.79 -20.61
CA ILE A 405 9.42 -0.55 -20.06
C ILE A 405 9.24 -1.56 -21.21
N PHE A 406 8.39 -1.24 -22.18
CA PHE A 406 8.06 -2.14 -23.28
C PHE A 406 9.24 -2.33 -24.24
N ASN A 407 9.91 -1.24 -24.60
CA ASN A 407 11.04 -1.24 -25.54
C ASN A 407 12.25 -1.97 -24.96
N ASN A 408 12.59 -1.75 -23.70
CA ASN A 408 13.68 -2.46 -23.03
C ASN A 408 13.38 -3.95 -22.94
N CYS A 409 12.12 -4.32 -22.64
CA CYS A 409 11.71 -5.72 -22.63
C CYS A 409 11.92 -6.38 -23.99
N ARG A 410 11.48 -5.74 -25.09
CA ARG A 410 11.65 -6.26 -26.45
C ARG A 410 13.10 -6.25 -26.94
N ALA A 411 13.89 -5.27 -26.54
CA ALA A 411 15.30 -5.20 -26.91
C ALA A 411 16.09 -6.34 -26.27
N TYR A 412 15.77 -6.69 -25.02
CA TYR A 412 16.48 -7.71 -24.26
C TYR A 412 15.96 -9.13 -24.54
N ASN A 413 14.64 -9.31 -24.72
CA ASN A 413 14.00 -10.61 -24.86
C ASN A 413 13.61 -10.90 -26.32
N GLY A 414 13.75 -12.16 -26.75
CA GLY A 414 13.31 -12.58 -28.09
C GLY A 414 11.79 -12.58 -28.26
N GLU A 415 11.31 -12.40 -29.49
CA GLU A 415 9.88 -12.26 -29.82
C GLU A 415 9.00 -13.44 -29.38
N ASN A 416 9.59 -14.64 -29.33
CA ASN A 416 8.89 -15.86 -28.96
C ASN A 416 8.67 -16.00 -27.43
N THR A 417 9.31 -15.15 -26.62
CA THR A 417 9.23 -15.23 -25.15
C THR A 417 7.91 -14.68 -24.60
N SER A 418 7.47 -15.20 -23.46
CA SER A 418 6.30 -14.68 -22.75
C SER A 418 6.47 -13.22 -22.34
N TYR A 419 7.68 -12.79 -21.97
CA TYR A 419 7.99 -11.41 -21.63
C TYR A 419 7.72 -10.44 -22.78
N PHE A 420 8.13 -10.79 -24.00
CA PHE A 420 7.86 -9.99 -25.20
C PHE A 420 6.35 -9.87 -25.45
N LYS A 421 5.61 -10.98 -25.32
CA LYS A 421 4.14 -11.00 -25.44
C LYS A 421 3.47 -10.13 -24.38
N TYR A 422 3.93 -10.18 -23.13
CA TYR A 422 3.42 -9.35 -22.04
C TYR A 422 3.67 -7.86 -22.27
N ALA A 423 4.86 -7.49 -22.77
CA ALA A 423 5.17 -6.11 -23.14
C ALA A 423 4.19 -5.59 -24.19
N ASN A 424 3.93 -6.35 -25.25
CA ASN A 424 2.98 -5.95 -26.30
C ASN A 424 1.55 -5.82 -25.78
N ARG A 425 1.10 -6.74 -24.92
CA ARG A 425 -0.25 -6.70 -24.35
C ARG A 425 -0.43 -5.48 -23.43
N LEU A 426 0.54 -5.23 -22.55
CA LEU A 426 0.50 -4.10 -21.63
C LEU A 426 0.63 -2.77 -22.37
N GLU A 427 1.46 -2.70 -23.41
CA GLU A 427 1.58 -1.52 -24.26
C GLU A 427 0.28 -1.19 -25.02
N LYS A 428 -0.39 -2.20 -25.55
CA LYS A 428 -1.69 -2.01 -26.20
C LYS A 428 -2.73 -1.47 -25.21
N PHE A 429 -2.76 -2.02 -24.00
CA PHE A 429 -3.62 -1.52 -22.92
C PHE A 429 -3.28 -0.07 -22.55
N PHE A 430 -1.99 0.23 -22.35
CA PHE A 430 -1.50 1.59 -22.09
C PHE A 430 -1.97 2.59 -23.16
N ASN A 431 -1.82 2.23 -24.44
CA ASN A 431 -2.23 3.09 -25.55
C ASN A 431 -3.74 3.35 -25.54
N SER A 432 -4.56 2.34 -25.22
CA SER A 432 -6.01 2.53 -25.05
C SER A 432 -6.31 3.56 -23.97
N LYS A 433 -5.63 3.47 -22.83
CA LYS A 433 -5.83 4.37 -21.69
C LYS A 433 -5.39 5.81 -21.94
N ILE A 434 -4.32 6.01 -22.70
CA ILE A 434 -3.94 7.37 -23.12
C ILE A 434 -4.93 7.92 -24.16
N LYS A 435 -5.45 7.08 -25.08
CA LYS A 435 -6.46 7.51 -26.08
C LYS A 435 -7.81 7.88 -25.46
N GLU A 436 -8.17 7.26 -24.34
CA GLU A 436 -9.36 7.62 -23.55
C GLU A 436 -9.28 9.05 -22.97
N ILE A 437 -8.09 9.67 -22.94
CA ILE A 437 -7.88 11.03 -22.45
C ILE A 437 -7.65 11.98 -23.65
N PRO A 438 -8.66 12.78 -24.06
CA PRO A 438 -8.59 13.57 -25.30
C PRO A 438 -7.39 14.52 -25.38
N GLU A 439 -6.94 15.05 -24.24
CA GLU A 439 -5.80 15.96 -24.16
C GLU A 439 -4.47 15.28 -24.58
N TYR A 440 -4.34 13.96 -24.39
CA TYR A 440 -3.07 13.23 -24.55
C TYR A 440 -3.11 12.15 -25.63
N SER A 441 -4.23 11.96 -26.31
CA SER A 441 -4.40 10.92 -27.34
C SER A 441 -3.29 10.94 -28.41
N HIS A 442 -2.89 12.14 -28.83
CA HIS A 442 -1.83 12.40 -29.80
C HIS A 442 -0.44 11.88 -29.38
N LEU A 443 -0.21 11.57 -28.10
CA LEU A 443 1.08 11.06 -27.60
C LEU A 443 1.29 9.58 -27.90
N VAL A 444 0.25 8.87 -28.34
CA VAL A 444 0.27 7.42 -28.59
C VAL A 444 -0.28 7.03 -29.96
N ASP A 445 -0.37 8.00 -30.87
CA ASP A 445 -0.78 7.80 -32.26
C ASP A 445 0.35 7.30 -33.17
#